data_AF-A0A4R3G0R9-F1
#
_entry.id   AF-A0A4R3G0R9-F1
#
_cell.length_a   1.000
_cell.length_b   1.000
_cell.length_c   1.000
_cell.angle_alpha   90.00
_cell.angle_beta   90.00
_cell.angle_gamma   90.00
#
_symmetry.space_group_name_H-M   'P 1'
#
loop_
_entity.id
_entity.type
_entity.pdbx_description
1 polymer ?
#
loop_
_entity_poly.entity_id
_entity_poly.type
_entity_poly.pdbx_seq_one_letter_code
_entity_poly.pdbx_strand_id
1 'polypeptide(L)'
;MIFGGWMTVGREDRGGATTVLRGWRGLIHSRDGATAIEFALLAIPYFVIVFAILETFIAFTAEQLVSNAVDTVGRQLRTGQITYNLGRSTDKTQAQFRQLFCNEINILIQCSATEIATPDKLWLDVESYTSFGSMPTTVPMKNGDLDTSGLKYSPGGSGTINMLRAYYRWQIITDLVRPFVSTIRPSDGSIPSIFLIVATAAFQNEKYP
;
A
#
# COMPACT_ATOMS: atom_id res chain seq x y z
N MET A 1 85.04 -29.63 -46.47
CA MET A 1 85.88 -28.47 -46.14
C MET A 1 84.94 -27.33 -45.74
N ILE A 2 84.98 -26.94 -44.46
CA ILE A 2 84.86 -25.55 -43.99
C ILE A 2 83.49 -24.82 -44.05
N PHE A 3 82.97 -24.55 -42.83
CA PHE A 3 82.15 -23.43 -42.33
C PHE A 3 80.68 -23.36 -42.80
N GLY A 4 79.66 -23.11 -41.96
CA GLY A 4 79.62 -22.38 -40.69
C GLY A 4 78.83 -21.09 -40.91
N GLY A 5 77.66 -20.92 -40.28
CA GLY A 5 76.90 -19.66 -40.34
C GLY A 5 75.41 -19.82 -40.05
N TRP A 6 75.03 -19.51 -38.82
CA TRP A 6 73.66 -19.54 -38.31
C TRP A 6 72.82 -18.40 -38.90
N MET A 7 71.66 -18.72 -39.46
CA MET A 7 70.60 -17.77 -39.79
C MET A 7 69.34 -18.19 -39.03
N THR A 8 69.00 -17.42 -38.00
CA THR A 8 67.74 -17.54 -37.27
C THR A 8 66.60 -17.10 -38.17
N VAL A 9 65.84 -18.07 -38.70
CA VAL A 9 64.51 -17.85 -39.28
C VAL A 9 63.52 -17.78 -38.12
N GLY A 10 63.08 -16.57 -37.78
CA GLY A 10 61.90 -16.36 -36.95
C GLY A 10 60.65 -16.70 -37.78
N ARG A 11 60.04 -17.85 -37.46
CA ARG A 11 58.82 -18.34 -38.10
C ARG A 11 57.61 -17.72 -37.40
N GLU A 12 56.81 -17.01 -38.19
CA GLU A 12 55.45 -16.58 -37.83
C GLU A 12 54.52 -17.80 -37.89
N ASP A 13 54.12 -18.33 -36.73
CA ASP A 13 53.09 -19.37 -36.67
C ASP A 13 51.75 -18.75 -36.24
N ARG A 14 50.84 -18.74 -37.22
CA ARG A 14 49.44 -18.34 -37.12
C ARG A 14 48.60 -19.47 -36.51
N GLY A 15 47.69 -19.10 -35.61
CA GLY A 15 46.33 -19.63 -35.54
C GLY A 15 46.10 -21.06 -35.02
N GLY A 16 45.42 -21.18 -33.89
CA GLY A 16 44.90 -22.45 -33.37
C GLY A 16 43.76 -22.27 -32.37
N ALA A 17 42.69 -21.59 -32.78
CA ALA A 17 41.45 -21.48 -32.01
C ALA A 17 40.61 -22.76 -32.16
N THR A 18 40.73 -23.72 -31.22
CA THR A 18 39.92 -24.97 -31.29
C THR A 18 39.48 -25.54 -29.93
N THR A 19 39.25 -24.71 -28.90
CA THR A 19 38.82 -25.22 -27.58
C THR A 19 37.58 -24.53 -27.00
N VAL A 20 36.72 -23.93 -27.82
CA VAL A 20 35.48 -23.27 -27.32
C VAL A 20 34.19 -23.97 -27.76
N LEU A 21 34.22 -24.73 -28.85
CA LEU A 21 32.98 -25.26 -29.46
C LEU A 21 32.51 -26.63 -28.91
N ARG A 22 33.30 -27.31 -28.06
CA ARG A 22 32.94 -28.65 -27.55
C ARG A 22 32.11 -28.65 -26.26
N GLY A 23 32.07 -27.52 -25.52
CA GLY A 23 31.25 -27.38 -24.31
C GLY A 23 29.76 -27.15 -24.58
N TRP A 24 29.41 -26.59 -25.74
CA TRP A 24 28.04 -26.18 -26.06
C TRP A 24 27.15 -27.35 -26.52
N ARG A 25 27.74 -28.41 -27.08
CA ARG A 25 27.02 -29.65 -27.44
C ARG A 25 26.61 -30.49 -26.22
N GLY A 26 27.31 -30.35 -25.09
CA GLY A 26 26.96 -31.02 -23.84
C GLY A 26 25.70 -30.42 -23.20
N LEU A 27 25.58 -29.09 -23.23
CA LEU A 27 24.43 -28.37 -22.66
C LEU A 27 23.11 -28.63 -23.40
N ILE A 28 23.17 -28.90 -24.71
CA ILE A 28 21.99 -29.20 -25.55
C ILE A 28 21.46 -30.64 -25.34
N HIS A 29 22.28 -31.54 -24.79
CA HIS A 29 21.90 -32.95 -24.54
C HIS A 29 21.68 -33.25 -23.05
N SER A 30 21.80 -32.25 -22.17
CA SER A 30 21.55 -32.42 -20.73
C SER A 30 20.06 -32.47 -20.43
N ARG A 31 19.54 -33.68 -20.14
CA ARG A 31 18.17 -33.91 -19.65
C ARG A 31 17.85 -33.11 -18.39
N ASP A 32 18.87 -32.79 -17.59
CA ASP A 32 18.77 -31.95 -16.40
C ASP A 32 18.37 -30.49 -16.70
N GLY A 33 18.67 -29.99 -17.90
CA GLY A 33 18.22 -28.66 -18.34
C GLY A 33 16.73 -28.64 -18.68
N ALA A 34 16.22 -29.73 -19.27
CA ALA A 34 14.80 -29.86 -19.60
C ALA A 34 13.93 -29.98 -18.33
N THR A 35 14.37 -30.75 -17.33
CA THR A 35 13.66 -30.88 -16.05
C THR A 35 13.69 -29.58 -15.23
N ALA A 36 14.79 -28.80 -15.30
CA ALA A 36 14.85 -27.48 -14.68
C ALA A 36 13.85 -26.48 -15.29
N ILE A 37 13.63 -26.54 -16.61
CA ILE A 37 12.66 -25.69 -17.31
C ILE A 37 11.22 -26.10 -16.94
N GLU A 38 10.92 -27.40 -16.88
CA GLU A 38 9.61 -27.91 -16.46
C GLU A 38 9.25 -27.45 -15.04
N PHE A 39 10.21 -27.51 -14.11
CA PHE A 39 9.99 -27.03 -12.75
C PHE A 39 9.82 -25.51 -12.68
N ALA A 40 10.62 -24.74 -13.43
CA ALA A 40 10.49 -23.29 -13.48
C ALA A 40 9.11 -22.85 -14.02
N LEU A 41 8.57 -23.57 -15.01
CA LEU A 41 7.24 -23.31 -15.57
C LEU A 41 6.12 -23.49 -14.53
N LEU A 42 6.26 -24.44 -13.60
CA LEU A 42 5.31 -24.66 -12.51
C LEU A 42 5.54 -23.74 -11.30
N ALA A 43 6.80 -23.35 -11.06
CA ALA A 43 7.14 -22.47 -9.96
C ALA A 43 6.54 -21.06 -10.12
N ILE A 44 6.53 -20.52 -11.35
CA ILE A 44 5.98 -19.18 -11.62
C ILE A 44 4.51 -19.03 -11.16
N PRO A 45 3.54 -19.85 -11.62
CA PRO A 45 2.15 -19.72 -11.19
C PRO A 45 1.98 -20.02 -9.70
N TYR A 46 2.78 -20.92 -9.12
CA TYR A 46 2.76 -21.18 -7.68
C TYR A 46 3.12 -19.93 -6.87
N PHE A 47 4.23 -19.25 -7.20
CA PHE A 47 4.63 -18.04 -6.50
C PHE A 47 3.64 -16.90 -6.69
N VAL A 48 3.01 -16.77 -7.86
CA VAL A 48 1.93 -15.79 -8.08
C VAL A 48 0.78 -16.00 -7.08
N ILE A 49 0.34 -17.24 -6.88
CA ILE A 49 -0.72 -17.56 -5.91
C ILE A 49 -0.26 -17.27 -4.48
N VAL A 50 0.97 -17.67 -4.12
CA VAL A 50 1.53 -17.39 -2.78
C VAL A 50 1.59 -15.88 -2.49
N PHE A 51 2.09 -15.08 -3.43
CA PHE A 51 2.12 -13.62 -3.27
C PHE A 51 0.73 -13.01 -3.22
N ALA A 52 -0.23 -13.51 -4.01
CA ALA A 52 -1.62 -13.07 -3.93
C ALA A 52 -2.25 -13.35 -2.56
N ILE A 53 -1.99 -14.51 -1.96
CA ILE A 53 -2.45 -14.85 -0.60
C ILE A 53 -1.82 -13.92 0.44
N LEU A 54 -0.49 -13.74 0.38
CA LEU A 54 0.24 -12.87 1.31
C LEU A 54 -0.25 -11.42 1.23
N GLU A 55 -0.44 -10.90 0.02
CA GLU A 55 -0.94 -9.55 -0.19
C GLU A 55 -2.37 -9.39 0.33
N THR A 56 -3.25 -10.36 0.06
CA THR A 56 -4.63 -10.34 0.57
C THR A 56 -4.64 -10.32 2.10
N PHE A 57 -3.78 -11.11 2.74
CA PHE A 57 -3.63 -11.12 4.20
C PHE A 57 -3.17 -9.76 4.73
N ILE A 58 -2.19 -9.13 4.09
CA ILE A 58 -1.70 -7.79 4.47
C ILE A 58 -2.80 -6.74 4.30
N ALA A 59 -3.55 -6.78 3.20
CA ALA A 59 -4.63 -5.84 2.93
C ALA A 59 -5.75 -5.93 3.99
N PHE A 60 -6.20 -7.13 4.35
CA PHE A 60 -7.18 -7.31 5.41
C PHE A 60 -6.65 -6.92 6.79
N THR A 61 -5.38 -7.18 7.06
CA THR A 61 -4.74 -6.73 8.30
C THR A 61 -4.71 -5.20 8.37
N ALA A 62 -4.43 -4.52 7.26
CA ALA A 62 -4.48 -3.06 7.16
C ALA A 62 -5.91 -2.53 7.40
N GLU A 63 -6.92 -3.18 6.84
CA GLU A 63 -8.32 -2.82 7.05
C GLU A 63 -8.71 -2.94 8.53
N GLN A 64 -8.36 -4.06 9.17
CA GLN A 64 -8.62 -4.25 10.60
C GLN A 64 -7.87 -3.22 11.46
N LEU A 65 -6.63 -2.87 11.08
CA LEU A 65 -5.85 -1.86 11.77
C LEU A 65 -6.52 -0.48 11.71
N VAL A 66 -6.98 -0.06 10.52
CA VAL A 66 -7.68 1.22 10.35
C VAL A 66 -9.01 1.22 11.11
N SER A 67 -9.75 0.11 11.11
CA SER A 67 -10.98 -0.04 11.90
C SER A 67 -10.71 0.10 13.40
N ASN A 68 -9.68 -0.58 13.90
CA ASN A 68 -9.29 -0.48 15.31
C ASN A 68 -8.86 0.95 15.69
N ALA A 69 -8.15 1.65 14.81
CA ALA A 69 -7.77 3.04 15.03
C ALA A 69 -8.99 3.97 15.11
N VAL A 70 -9.98 3.78 14.21
CA VAL A 70 -11.27 4.49 14.26
C VAL A 70 -11.99 4.23 15.58
N ASP A 71 -12.03 2.99 16.06
CA ASP A 71 -12.67 2.66 17.34
C ASP A 71 -11.94 3.28 18.53
N THR A 72 -10.61 3.22 18.56
CA THR A 72 -9.78 3.78 19.64
C THR A 72 -9.90 5.30 19.70
N VAL A 73 -9.70 5.99 18.57
CA VAL A 73 -9.79 7.45 18.50
C VAL A 73 -11.24 7.92 18.65
N GLY A 74 -12.20 7.16 18.11
CA GLY A 74 -13.62 7.40 18.28
C GLY A 74 -14.06 7.33 19.75
N ARG A 75 -13.49 6.40 20.54
CA ARG A 75 -13.70 6.37 22.00
C ARG A 75 -13.17 7.63 22.66
N GLN A 76 -11.97 8.09 22.31
CA GLN A 76 -11.37 9.30 22.88
C GLN A 76 -12.20 10.56 22.59
N LEU A 77 -12.75 10.67 21.37
CA LEU A 77 -13.71 11.72 21.01
C LEU A 77 -14.98 11.61 21.84
N ARG A 78 -15.55 10.41 21.96
CA ARG A 78 -16.79 10.16 22.70
C ARG A 78 -16.70 10.57 24.16
N THR A 79 -15.56 10.28 24.81
CA THR A 79 -15.33 10.58 26.23
C THR A 79 -14.79 12.00 26.47
N GLY A 80 -14.57 12.80 25.43
CA GLY A 80 -14.04 14.16 25.55
C GLY A 80 -12.55 14.24 25.91
N GLN A 81 -11.78 13.17 25.69
CA GLN A 81 -10.31 13.19 25.82
C GLN A 81 -9.67 13.97 24.66
N ILE A 82 -10.35 13.96 23.51
CA ILE A 82 -10.09 14.84 22.38
C ILE A 82 -11.33 15.71 22.20
N THR A 83 -11.15 17.02 22.20
CA THR A 83 -12.21 18.00 21.94
C THR A 83 -11.81 18.92 20.79
N TYR A 84 -12.74 19.74 20.32
CA TYR A 84 -12.48 20.74 19.28
C TYR A 84 -13.23 22.03 19.58
N ASN A 85 -12.48 23.14 19.58
CA ASN A 85 -13.03 24.49 19.70
C ASN A 85 -13.92 24.69 20.96
N LEU A 86 -13.54 24.07 22.08
CA LEU A 86 -14.22 24.23 23.38
C LEU A 86 -13.42 25.08 24.38
N GLY A 87 -12.22 25.55 24.00
CA GLY A 87 -11.32 26.32 24.86
C GLY A 87 -10.62 25.47 25.92
N ARG A 88 -10.38 24.18 25.64
CA ARG A 88 -9.87 23.19 26.61
C ARG A 88 -8.47 22.71 26.24
N SER A 89 -7.71 22.21 27.22
CA SER A 89 -6.40 21.58 26.98
C SER A 89 -6.49 20.30 26.13
N THR A 90 -7.67 19.67 26.13
CA THR A 90 -8.03 18.52 25.28
C THR A 90 -8.32 18.91 23.83
N ASP A 91 -8.39 20.20 23.51
CA ASP A 91 -8.66 20.65 22.15
C ASP A 91 -7.51 20.26 21.22
N LYS A 92 -7.87 19.62 20.11
CA LYS A 92 -6.94 19.25 19.05
C LYS A 92 -7.31 19.94 17.75
N THR A 93 -6.31 20.49 17.07
CA THR A 93 -6.47 20.93 15.68
C THR A 93 -6.57 19.72 14.76
N GLN A 94 -7.04 19.93 13.53
CA GLN A 94 -7.12 18.85 12.53
C GLN A 94 -5.77 18.15 12.32
N ALA A 95 -4.67 18.89 12.26
CA ALA A 95 -3.33 18.31 12.11
C ALA A 95 -2.92 17.47 13.32
N GLN A 96 -3.22 17.92 14.54
CA GLN A 96 -2.95 17.16 15.76
C GLN A 96 -3.80 15.89 15.84
N PHE A 97 -5.07 15.97 15.44
CA PHE A 97 -5.95 14.82 15.33
C PHE A 97 -5.42 13.79 14.33
N ARG A 98 -4.98 14.25 13.15
CA ARG A 98 -4.33 13.40 12.14
C ARG A 98 -3.08 12.72 12.69
N GLN A 99 -2.23 13.45 13.42
CA GLN A 99 -1.06 12.86 14.06
C GLN A 99 -1.44 11.75 15.04
N LEU A 100 -2.45 11.97 15.88
CA LEU A 100 -2.92 10.95 16.84
C LEU A 100 -3.43 9.70 16.10
N PHE A 101 -4.24 9.88 15.06
CA PHE A 101 -4.71 8.77 14.24
C PHE A 101 -3.56 8.01 13.56
N CYS A 102 -2.59 8.74 13.00
CA CYS A 102 -1.41 8.17 12.38
C CYS A 102 -0.55 7.36 13.35
N ASN A 103 -0.49 7.75 14.64
CA ASN A 103 0.23 6.99 15.65
C ASN A 103 -0.40 5.62 15.90
N GLU A 104 -1.74 5.50 15.83
CA GLU A 104 -2.44 4.23 16.01
C GLU A 104 -2.17 3.24 14.87
N ILE A 105 -2.01 3.73 13.65
CA ILE A 105 -1.82 2.89 12.45
C ILE A 105 -0.35 2.69 12.05
N ASN A 106 0.61 3.29 12.77
CA ASN A 106 2.04 3.32 12.42
C ASN A 106 2.71 1.93 12.33
N ILE A 107 2.09 0.88 12.87
CA ILE A 107 2.61 -0.48 12.77
C ILE A 107 2.68 -0.99 11.32
N LEU A 108 1.77 -0.53 10.45
CA LEU A 108 1.66 -0.99 9.06
C LEU A 108 1.50 0.18 8.08
N ILE A 109 0.92 1.30 8.51
CA ILE A 109 0.70 2.50 7.71
C ILE A 109 1.49 3.65 8.31
N GLN A 110 2.55 4.08 7.63
CA GLN A 110 3.36 5.22 8.06
C GLN A 110 2.83 6.50 7.44
N CYS A 111 2.51 7.49 8.28
CA CYS A 111 2.21 8.84 7.83
C CYS A 111 3.48 9.69 7.84
N SER A 112 3.83 10.28 6.69
CA SER A 112 4.88 11.31 6.64
C SER A 112 4.37 12.62 7.25
N ALA A 113 5.30 13.50 7.64
CA ALA A 113 4.96 14.86 8.08
C ALA A 113 4.17 15.64 6.99
N THR A 114 4.47 15.38 5.72
CA THR A 114 3.73 15.96 4.59
C THR A 114 2.31 15.43 4.51
N GLU A 115 2.07 14.13 4.72
CA GLU A 115 0.73 13.54 4.75
C GLU A 115 -0.11 14.12 5.89
N ILE A 116 0.49 14.36 7.06
CA ILE A 116 -0.22 14.96 8.20
C ILE A 116 -0.66 16.39 7.87
N ALA A 117 0.19 17.18 7.22
CA ALA A 117 -0.09 18.56 6.85
C ALA A 117 -1.02 18.69 5.64
N THR A 118 -0.85 17.83 4.64
CA THR A 118 -1.62 17.82 3.39
C THR A 118 -2.02 16.37 3.08
N PRO A 119 -3.30 16.01 3.29
CA PRO A 119 -3.77 14.65 3.06
C PRO A 119 -3.62 14.23 1.60
N ASP A 120 -3.09 13.02 1.37
CA ASP A 120 -3.02 12.39 0.04
C ASP A 120 -3.58 10.97 0.11
N LYS A 121 -3.05 10.15 1.03
CA LYS A 121 -3.46 8.75 1.19
C LYS A 121 -4.52 8.54 2.26
N LEU A 122 -4.43 9.26 3.37
CA LEU A 122 -5.31 9.13 4.52
C LEU A 122 -6.24 10.33 4.60
N TRP A 123 -7.53 10.10 4.43
CA TRP A 123 -8.58 11.10 4.57
C TRP A 123 -9.40 10.79 5.81
N LEU A 124 -9.47 11.76 6.71
CA LEU A 124 -10.26 11.66 7.93
C LEU A 124 -11.37 12.69 7.85
N ASP A 125 -12.57 12.24 8.19
CA ASP A 125 -13.75 13.06 8.27
C ASP A 125 -14.40 12.87 9.62
N VAL A 126 -14.61 13.98 10.32
CA VAL A 126 -15.15 13.99 11.68
C VAL A 126 -16.19 15.09 11.73
N GLU A 127 -17.45 14.71 11.78
CA GLU A 127 -18.56 15.65 11.73
C GLU A 127 -19.59 15.32 12.80
N SER A 128 -20.24 16.37 13.30
CA SER A 128 -21.43 16.25 14.14
C SER A 128 -22.71 16.26 13.32
N TYR A 129 -23.71 15.54 13.80
CA TYR A 129 -25.00 15.35 13.14
C TYR A 129 -26.13 15.62 14.13
N THR A 130 -27.31 15.98 13.61
CA THR A 130 -28.51 16.20 14.43
C THR A 130 -29.19 14.89 14.85
N SER A 131 -29.02 13.83 14.06
CA SER A 131 -29.55 12.50 14.34
C SER A 131 -28.75 11.41 13.62
N PHE A 132 -28.79 10.17 14.12
CA PHE A 132 -28.18 9.02 13.44
C PHE A 132 -28.73 8.80 12.02
N GLY A 133 -30.01 9.13 11.78
CA GLY A 133 -30.62 9.00 10.45
C GLY A 133 -30.14 10.02 9.41
N SER A 134 -29.49 11.11 9.85
CA SER A 134 -28.90 12.12 8.95
C SER A 134 -27.49 11.79 8.49
N MET A 135 -26.91 10.69 9.00
CA MET A 135 -25.56 10.29 8.63
C MET A 135 -25.53 9.64 7.25
N PRO A 136 -24.55 9.99 6.40
CA PRO A 136 -24.37 9.35 5.11
C PRO A 136 -24.01 7.87 5.28
N THR A 137 -24.78 6.98 4.67
CA THR A 137 -24.52 5.52 4.72
C THR A 137 -23.61 5.05 3.59
N THR A 138 -23.21 5.93 2.69
CA THR A 138 -22.40 5.63 1.50
C THR A 138 -21.09 6.39 1.52
N VAL A 139 -20.06 5.79 0.92
CA VAL A 139 -18.78 6.45 0.65
C VAL A 139 -19.01 7.57 -0.37
N PRO A 140 -18.54 8.80 -0.14
CA PRO A 140 -18.67 9.89 -1.09
C PRO A 140 -17.73 9.62 -2.28
N MET A 141 -18.28 9.30 -3.44
CA MET A 141 -17.52 8.97 -4.65
C MET A 141 -17.84 9.99 -5.76
N LYS A 142 -16.80 10.46 -6.45
CA LYS A 142 -16.92 11.36 -7.61
C LYS A 142 -15.90 10.97 -8.67
N ASN A 143 -16.35 10.82 -9.92
CA ASN A 143 -15.50 10.44 -11.06
C ASN A 143 -14.67 9.16 -10.84
N GLY A 144 -15.23 8.19 -10.10
CA GLY A 144 -14.58 6.90 -9.83
C GLY A 144 -13.54 6.89 -8.72
N ASP A 145 -13.33 8.01 -8.03
CA ASP A 145 -12.47 8.14 -6.84
C ASP A 145 -13.25 8.73 -5.66
N LEU A 146 -12.64 8.72 -4.46
CA LEU A 146 -13.15 9.35 -3.26
C LEU A 146 -13.33 10.86 -3.48
N ASP A 147 -14.54 11.36 -3.22
CA ASP A 147 -14.81 12.80 -3.20
C ASP A 147 -14.36 13.40 -1.87
N THR A 148 -13.21 14.07 -1.91
CA THR A 148 -12.59 14.68 -0.74
C THR A 148 -13.11 16.09 -0.44
N SER A 149 -13.89 16.70 -1.35
CA SER A 149 -14.31 18.10 -1.24
C SER A 149 -15.30 18.36 -0.09
N GLY A 150 -16.03 17.32 0.33
CA GLY A 150 -17.00 17.39 1.41
C GLY A 150 -16.47 17.01 2.79
N LEU A 151 -15.23 16.51 2.90
CA LEU A 151 -14.67 15.98 4.15
C LEU A 151 -14.23 17.11 5.06
N LYS A 152 -14.58 17.04 6.35
CA LYS A 152 -14.37 18.11 7.32
C LYS A 152 -13.87 17.58 8.65
N TYR A 153 -13.31 18.49 9.44
CA TYR A 153 -12.98 18.25 10.84
C TYR A 153 -13.73 19.26 11.71
N SER A 154 -14.92 18.85 12.16
CA SER A 154 -15.80 19.60 13.05
C SER A 154 -16.54 18.63 14.00
N PRO A 155 -15.80 17.94 14.90
CA PRO A 155 -16.45 17.15 15.93
C PRO A 155 -17.26 18.06 16.86
N GLY A 156 -18.43 17.60 17.23
CA GLY A 156 -19.32 18.27 18.18
C GLY A 156 -18.86 18.11 19.63
N GLY A 157 -19.48 18.89 20.50
CA GLY A 157 -19.19 18.89 21.93
C GLY A 157 -19.91 17.79 22.71
N SER A 158 -20.00 18.01 24.02
CA SER A 158 -20.64 17.13 24.99
C SER A 158 -22.10 16.81 24.59
N GLY A 159 -22.49 15.54 24.65
CA GLY A 159 -23.86 15.08 24.33
C GLY A 159 -24.26 15.10 22.84
N THR A 160 -23.40 15.55 21.94
CA THR A 160 -23.69 15.61 20.49
C THR A 160 -23.49 14.26 19.81
N ILE A 161 -24.18 14.04 18.69
CA ILE A 161 -24.01 12.86 17.86
C ILE A 161 -22.91 13.15 16.83
N ASN A 162 -21.94 12.26 16.72
CA ASN A 162 -20.76 12.40 15.87
C ASN A 162 -20.54 11.17 15.01
N MET A 163 -19.87 11.39 13.88
CA MET A 163 -19.41 10.34 12.98
C MET A 163 -17.94 10.59 12.66
N LEU A 164 -17.12 9.56 12.87
CA LEU A 164 -15.72 9.50 12.45
C LEU A 164 -15.63 8.54 11.27
N ARG A 165 -15.16 9.01 10.13
CA ARG A 165 -14.91 8.21 8.93
C ARG A 165 -13.43 8.33 8.56
N ALA A 166 -12.80 7.19 8.32
CA ALA A 166 -11.43 7.11 7.82
C ALA A 166 -11.45 6.40 6.46
N TYR A 167 -10.82 7.05 5.49
CA TYR A 167 -10.64 6.53 4.15
C TYR A 167 -9.14 6.45 3.87
N TYR A 168 -8.63 5.26 3.57
CA TYR A 168 -7.23 5.06 3.27
C TYR A 168 -7.04 4.42 1.90
N ARG A 169 -6.24 5.07 1.05
CA ARG A 169 -5.88 4.56 -0.28
C ARG A 169 -4.75 3.54 -0.15
N TRP A 170 -5.10 2.25 -0.17
CA TRP A 170 -4.15 1.14 -0.16
C TRP A 170 -3.69 0.78 -1.58
N GLN A 171 -2.38 0.75 -1.81
CA GLN A 171 -1.82 0.37 -3.11
C GLN A 171 -1.64 -1.14 -3.20
N ILE A 172 -2.21 -1.74 -4.26
CA ILE A 172 -2.07 -3.18 -4.54
C ILE A 172 -0.82 -3.38 -5.41
N ILE A 173 0.10 -4.22 -4.94
CA ILE A 173 1.40 -4.51 -5.55
C ILE A 173 1.29 -5.64 -6.60
N THR A 174 0.41 -6.64 -6.47
CA THR A 174 0.38 -7.75 -7.46
C THR A 174 -0.49 -7.42 -8.69
N ASP A 175 0.15 -7.05 -9.80
CA ASP A 175 -0.52 -6.59 -11.05
C ASP A 175 -1.49 -7.59 -11.64
N LEU A 176 -1.21 -8.88 -11.46
CA LEU A 176 -2.01 -9.94 -12.05
C LEU A 176 -3.43 -10.05 -11.46
N VAL A 177 -3.64 -9.63 -10.21
CA VAL A 177 -4.95 -9.71 -9.53
C VAL A 177 -5.64 -8.34 -9.43
N ARG A 178 -4.90 -7.24 -9.61
CA ARG A 178 -5.36 -5.84 -9.54
C ARG A 178 -6.69 -5.53 -10.25
N PRO A 179 -6.99 -6.05 -11.46
CA PRO A 179 -8.25 -5.76 -12.16
C PRO A 179 -9.50 -6.28 -11.46
N PHE A 180 -9.36 -7.25 -10.55
CA PHE A 180 -10.47 -7.99 -9.94
C PHE A 180 -10.82 -7.53 -8.52
N VAL A 181 -9.96 -6.76 -7.85
CA VAL A 181 -10.10 -6.45 -6.41
C VAL A 181 -10.14 -4.95 -6.07
N SER A 182 -10.01 -4.08 -7.07
CA SER A 182 -9.94 -2.63 -6.86
C SER A 182 -11.31 -1.96 -6.86
N THR A 183 -11.55 -1.12 -5.84
CA THR A 183 -12.81 -0.40 -5.62
C THR A 183 -12.79 1.03 -6.21
N ILE A 184 -11.60 1.59 -6.44
CA ILE A 184 -11.40 2.91 -7.07
C ILE A 184 -10.98 2.70 -8.51
N ARG A 185 -11.70 3.33 -9.45
CA ARG A 185 -11.36 3.36 -10.88
C ARG A 185 -11.05 4.79 -11.30
N PRO A 186 -9.78 5.13 -11.56
CA PRO A 186 -9.44 6.45 -12.09
C PRO A 186 -10.24 6.73 -13.37
N SER A 187 -10.77 7.95 -13.49
CA SER A 187 -11.49 8.42 -14.68
C SER A 187 -10.62 8.51 -15.94
N ASP A 188 -9.30 8.46 -15.77
CA ASP A 188 -8.28 8.41 -16.84
C ASP A 188 -8.15 7.04 -17.53
N GLY A 189 -8.93 6.03 -17.13
CA GLY A 189 -8.91 4.70 -17.76
C GLY A 189 -7.66 3.86 -17.43
N SER A 190 -6.75 4.40 -16.62
CA SER A 190 -5.61 3.68 -16.04
C SER A 190 -6.08 2.49 -15.18
N ILE A 191 -5.33 1.38 -15.20
CA ILE A 191 -5.67 0.17 -14.44
C ILE A 191 -5.82 0.53 -12.95
N PRO A 192 -6.96 0.18 -12.32
CA PRO A 192 -7.22 0.56 -10.95
C PRO A 192 -6.22 -0.13 -10.00
N SER A 193 -5.36 0.69 -9.36
CA SER A 193 -4.25 0.24 -8.50
C SER A 193 -4.53 0.40 -7.01
N ILE A 194 -5.71 0.91 -6.66
CA ILE A 194 -6.05 1.35 -5.30
C ILE A 194 -7.25 0.57 -4.77
N PHE A 195 -7.05 -0.04 -3.61
CA PHE A 195 -8.11 -0.53 -2.75
C PHE A 195 -8.43 0.54 -1.70
N LEU A 196 -9.69 0.95 -1.61
CA LEU A 196 -10.10 1.95 -0.62
C LEU A 196 -10.51 1.23 0.67
N ILE A 197 -9.68 1.36 1.70
CA ILE A 197 -10.03 0.92 3.05
C ILE A 197 -10.96 1.98 3.65
N VAL A 198 -12.12 1.55 4.13
CA VAL A 198 -13.13 2.41 4.73
C VAL A 198 -13.44 1.92 6.12
N ALA A 199 -13.25 2.79 7.12
CA ALA A 199 -13.68 2.53 8.49
C ALA A 199 -14.57 3.68 8.96
N THR A 200 -15.61 3.36 9.72
CA THR A 200 -16.59 4.35 10.17
C THR A 200 -17.09 4.00 11.55
N ALA A 201 -17.11 4.99 12.45
CA ALA A 201 -17.74 4.90 13.75
C ALA A 201 -18.75 6.04 13.92
N ALA A 202 -19.99 5.70 14.21
CA ALA A 202 -21.04 6.63 14.61
C ALA A 202 -21.30 6.48 16.11
N PHE A 203 -21.32 7.58 16.85
CA PHE A 203 -21.49 7.56 18.30
C PHE A 203 -22.12 8.84 18.83
N GLN A 204 -22.68 8.77 20.02
CA GLN A 204 -23.05 9.96 20.79
C GLN A 204 -21.99 10.22 21.85
N ASN A 205 -21.52 11.46 21.92
CA ASN A 205 -20.57 11.91 22.93
C ASN A 205 -21.19 11.82 24.32
N GLU A 206 -20.39 11.38 25.28
CA GLU A 206 -20.75 11.39 26.68
C GLU A 206 -20.97 12.82 27.17
N LYS A 207 -21.67 12.96 28.30
CA LYS A 207 -21.80 14.25 28.97
C LYS A 207 -20.54 14.54 29.79
N TYR A 208 -19.46 14.88 29.10
CA TYR A 208 -18.23 15.33 29.75
C TYR A 208 -18.33 16.81 30.16
N PRO A 209 -17.72 17.18 31.31
CA PRO A 209 -17.77 18.52 31.90
C PRO A 209 -17.10 19.55 31.02
#